data_AF-A0A1R1SSD9-F1
#
_entry.id   AF-A0A1R1SSD9-F1
#
_cell.length_a   1.000
_cell.length_b   1.000
_cell.length_c   1.000
_cell.angle_alpha   90.00
_cell.angle_beta   90.00
_cell.angle_gamma   90.00
#
_symmetry.space_group_name_H-M   'P 1'
#
loop_
_entity.id
_entity.type
_entity.pdbx_description
1 polymer ?
#
loop_
_entity_poly.entity_id
_entity_poly.type
_entity_poly.pdbx_seq_one_letter_code
_entity_poly.pdbx_strand_id
1 'polypeptide(L)'
;MHVRANDTERVANLLGAAALAITDDLLTAPVAASSLSMSAAAALVVLHADPGVSVTELGRRVGLTQSAAVRMVDGLERGGLVERRRSIGNWTGVHPTAKGRRTAEHLLTARTSRLATALDALDRAEVRALGGLLEKLLDGLYRGCGDADRMCRLCDRAACTPEGVACPVGAADRAARGHGPETPDSHTTPGAAGGPGS
;
A
#
# COMPACT_ATOMS: atom_id res chain seq x y z
N MET A 1 25.26 -1.54 -20.17
CA MET A 1 24.14 -2.08 -20.98
C MET A 1 23.22 -0.92 -21.33
N HIS A 2 23.29 -0.39 -22.56
CA HIS A 2 22.45 0.74 -22.99
C HIS A 2 21.10 0.19 -23.46
N VAL A 3 20.03 0.45 -22.71
CA VAL A 3 18.64 0.19 -23.14
C VAL A 3 18.30 1.21 -24.22
N ARG A 4 17.93 0.78 -25.43
CA ARG A 4 17.55 1.73 -26.49
C ARG A 4 16.17 2.31 -26.15
N ALA A 5 15.88 3.54 -26.57
CA ALA A 5 14.58 4.19 -26.30
C ALA A 5 13.37 3.30 -26.68
N ASN A 6 13.49 2.56 -27.78
CA ASN A 6 12.49 1.60 -28.25
C ASN A 6 12.31 0.39 -27.30
N ASP A 7 13.36 -0.03 -26.60
CA ASP A 7 13.28 -1.09 -25.60
C ASP A 7 12.52 -0.62 -24.36
N THR A 8 12.74 0.63 -23.93
CA THR A 8 12.01 1.23 -22.81
C THR A 8 10.52 1.36 -23.10
N GLU A 9 10.15 1.87 -24.28
CA GLU A 9 8.74 2.00 -24.69
C GLU A 9 8.05 0.64 -24.75
N ARG A 10 8.71 -0.36 -25.35
CA ARG A 10 8.20 -1.73 -25.40
C ARG A 10 8.01 -2.30 -24.00
N VAL A 11 9.00 -2.17 -23.11
CA VAL A 11 8.91 -2.68 -21.73
C VAL A 11 7.83 -1.95 -20.94
N ALA A 12 7.67 -0.64 -21.10
CA ALA A 12 6.61 0.14 -20.46
C ALA A 12 5.22 -0.34 -20.91
N ASN A 13 5.03 -0.59 -22.21
CA ASN A 13 3.79 -1.12 -22.74
C ASN A 13 3.50 -2.54 -22.20
N LEU A 14 4.51 -3.41 -22.14
CA LEU A 14 4.36 -4.75 -21.56
C LEU A 14 4.02 -4.72 -20.07
N LEU A 15 4.67 -3.83 -19.31
CA LEU A 15 4.37 -3.64 -17.88
C LEU A 15 2.93 -3.17 -17.68
N GLY A 16 2.46 -2.21 -18.48
CA GLY A 16 1.08 -1.74 -18.45
C GLY A 16 0.07 -2.84 -18.79
N ALA A 17 0.33 -3.61 -19.85
CA ALA A 17 -0.51 -4.73 -20.24
C ALA A 17 -0.57 -5.84 -19.17
N ALA A 18 0.58 -6.20 -18.58
CA ALA A 18 0.65 -7.17 -17.50
C ALA A 18 -0.09 -6.68 -16.25
N ALA A 19 0.12 -5.42 -15.85
CA ALA A 19 -0.57 -4.83 -14.71
C ALA A 19 -2.10 -4.82 -14.88
N LEU A 20 -2.57 -4.50 -16.10
CA LEU A 20 -4.00 -4.52 -16.42
C LEU A 20 -4.56 -5.94 -16.35
N ALA A 21 -3.93 -6.91 -17.03
CA ALA A 21 -4.38 -8.30 -17.03
C ALA A 21 -4.41 -8.91 -15.63
N ILE A 22 -3.39 -8.64 -14.81
CA ILE A 22 -3.33 -9.08 -13.41
C ILE A 22 -4.47 -8.43 -12.60
N THR A 23 -4.73 -7.14 -12.80
CA THR A 23 -5.79 -6.43 -12.07
C THR A 23 -7.17 -6.99 -12.43
N ASP A 24 -7.41 -7.23 -13.72
CA ASP A 24 -8.67 -7.82 -14.19
C ASP A 24 -8.86 -9.23 -13.64
N ASP A 25 -7.82 -10.06 -13.61
CA ASP A 25 -7.90 -11.38 -12.97
C ASP A 25 -8.21 -11.28 -11.47
N LEU A 26 -7.60 -10.34 -10.76
CA LEU A 26 -7.89 -10.12 -9.34
C LEU A 26 -9.32 -9.60 -9.08
N LEU A 27 -9.89 -8.82 -10.02
CA LEU A 27 -11.24 -8.28 -9.92
C LEU A 27 -12.34 -9.24 -10.39
N THR A 28 -12.04 -10.13 -11.33
CA THR A 28 -12.98 -11.16 -11.85
C THR A 28 -13.13 -12.36 -10.91
N ALA A 29 -12.25 -12.46 -9.91
CA ALA A 29 -12.40 -13.38 -8.79
C ALA A 29 -13.72 -13.15 -8.03
N PRO A 30 -14.27 -14.17 -7.35
CA PRO A 30 -15.39 -13.96 -6.45
C PRO A 30 -14.95 -13.21 -5.17
N VAL A 31 -14.66 -11.91 -5.32
CA VAL A 31 -15.21 -10.89 -4.43
C VAL A 31 -16.76 -11.04 -4.35
N ALA A 32 -17.37 -11.82 -5.24
CA ALA A 32 -18.72 -12.36 -5.11
C ALA A 32 -18.96 -13.35 -3.95
N ALA A 33 -17.95 -14.01 -3.35
CA ALA A 33 -18.18 -14.87 -2.17
C ALA A 33 -18.33 -14.06 -0.86
N SER A 34 -17.88 -12.80 -0.87
CA SER A 34 -18.06 -11.83 0.19
C SER A 34 -18.30 -10.48 -0.46
N SER A 35 -19.56 -10.03 -0.53
CA SER A 35 -20.10 -8.80 -1.18
C SER A 35 -19.45 -7.46 -0.74
N LEU A 36 -18.14 -7.43 -0.63
CA LEU A 36 -17.29 -6.37 -0.12
C LEU A 36 -16.79 -5.52 -1.27
N SER A 37 -16.77 -4.21 -1.04
CA SER A 37 -16.02 -3.31 -1.91
C SER A 37 -14.51 -3.52 -1.73
N MET A 38 -13.72 -3.07 -2.71
CA MET A 38 -12.25 -3.10 -2.62
C MET A 38 -11.72 -2.39 -1.37
N SER A 39 -12.31 -1.26 -0.97
CA SER A 39 -11.92 -0.57 0.27
C SER A 39 -12.25 -1.37 1.53
N ALA A 40 -13.38 -2.10 1.54
CA ALA A 40 -13.75 -2.94 2.67
C ALA A 40 -12.84 -4.18 2.78
N ALA A 41 -12.46 -4.78 1.64
CA ALA A 41 -11.45 -5.84 1.59
C ALA A 41 -10.08 -5.35 2.10
N ALA A 42 -9.62 -4.19 1.61
CA ALA A 42 -8.38 -3.57 2.08
C ALA A 42 -8.41 -3.25 3.59
N ALA A 43 -9.54 -2.75 4.08
CA ALA A 43 -9.71 -2.47 5.51
C ALA A 43 -9.58 -3.74 6.37
N LEU A 44 -10.13 -4.88 5.92
CA LEU A 44 -9.98 -6.15 6.63
C LEU A 44 -8.54 -6.65 6.61
N VAL A 45 -7.82 -6.50 5.50
CA VAL A 45 -6.38 -6.83 5.42
C VAL A 45 -5.57 -5.97 6.40
N VAL A 46 -5.83 -4.65 6.43
CA VAL A 46 -5.20 -3.73 7.40
C VAL A 46 -5.49 -4.16 8.83
N LEU A 47 -6.75 -4.43 9.16
CA LEU A 47 -7.17 -4.84 10.51
C LEU A 47 -6.68 -6.21 10.92
N HIS A 48 -6.41 -7.10 9.97
CA HIS A 48 -5.79 -8.40 10.24
C HIS A 48 -4.33 -8.22 10.68
N ALA A 49 -3.60 -7.29 10.06
CA ALA A 49 -2.22 -6.98 10.42
C ALA A 49 -2.09 -6.06 11.65
N ASP A 50 -3.00 -5.10 11.82
CA ASP A 50 -2.98 -4.08 12.86
C ASP A 50 -4.37 -3.88 13.48
N PRO A 51 -4.82 -4.79 14.37
CA PRO A 51 -6.11 -4.69 15.04
C PRO A 51 -6.16 -3.50 16.02
N GLY A 52 -7.27 -2.76 16.03
CA GLY A 52 -7.53 -1.71 17.02
C GLY A 52 -7.24 -0.28 16.57
N VAL A 53 -6.87 -0.08 15.31
CA VAL A 53 -6.76 1.25 14.71
C VAL A 53 -8.10 1.98 14.71
N SER A 54 -8.07 3.32 14.77
CA SER A 54 -9.29 4.12 14.69
C SER A 54 -9.91 4.09 13.30
N VAL A 55 -11.19 4.46 13.20
CA VAL A 55 -11.88 4.61 11.91
C VAL A 55 -11.16 5.63 11.01
N THR A 56 -10.67 6.72 11.60
CA THR A 56 -9.94 7.78 10.88
C THR A 56 -8.65 7.24 10.26
N GLU A 57 -7.85 6.53 11.06
CA GLU A 57 -6.60 5.96 10.59
C GLU A 57 -6.84 4.85 9.54
N LEU A 58 -7.82 3.99 9.77
CA LEU A 58 -8.22 2.96 8.82
C LEU A 58 -8.65 3.60 7.47
N GLY A 59 -9.43 4.68 7.53
CA GLY A 59 -9.83 5.46 6.36
C GLY A 59 -8.63 6.03 5.60
N ARG A 60 -7.66 6.61 6.30
CA ARG A 60 -6.43 7.15 5.70
C ARG A 60 -5.66 6.07 4.93
N ARG A 61 -5.45 4.90 5.54
CA ARG A 61 -4.69 3.77 4.96
C ARG A 61 -5.34 3.20 3.71
N VAL A 62 -6.67 3.17 3.65
CA VAL A 62 -7.41 2.65 2.48
C VAL A 62 -7.83 3.73 1.47
N GLY A 63 -7.41 4.98 1.69
CA GLY A 63 -7.62 6.09 0.76
C GLY A 63 -9.04 6.67 0.76
N LEU A 64 -9.74 6.62 1.89
CA LEU A 64 -11.10 7.14 2.05
C LEU A 64 -11.17 8.44 2.82
N THR A 65 -12.20 9.24 2.54
CA THR A 65 -12.59 10.37 3.38
C THR A 65 -13.16 9.88 4.70
N GLN A 66 -13.19 10.73 5.74
CA GLN A 66 -13.74 10.37 7.04
C GLN A 66 -15.17 9.82 6.95
N SER A 67 -16.05 10.50 6.21
CA SER A 67 -17.45 10.06 6.08
C SER A 67 -17.58 8.74 5.31
N ALA A 68 -16.73 8.50 4.31
CA ALA A 68 -16.69 7.22 3.61
C ALA A 68 -16.13 6.09 4.48
N ALA A 69 -15.10 6.38 5.31
CA ALA A 69 -14.53 5.43 6.24
C ALA A 69 -15.54 4.98 7.30
N VAL A 70 -16.31 5.92 7.87
CA VAL A 70 -17.40 5.61 8.82
C VAL A 70 -18.41 4.66 8.17
N ARG A 71 -18.94 5.00 6.98
CA ARG A 71 -19.90 4.14 6.26
C ARG A 71 -19.34 2.75 5.94
N MET A 72 -18.07 2.68 5.55
CA MET A 72 -17.39 1.40 5.30
C MET A 72 -17.32 0.55 6.57
N VAL A 73 -16.88 1.12 7.69
CA VAL A 73 -16.81 0.39 8.97
C VAL A 73 -18.20 -0.02 9.45
N ASP A 74 -19.21 0.83 9.31
CA ASP A 74 -20.60 0.48 9.64
C ASP A 74 -21.12 -0.67 8.78
N GLY A 75 -20.74 -0.72 7.50
CA GLY A 75 -21.03 -1.85 6.61
C GLY A 75 -20.36 -3.14 7.07
N LEU A 76 -19.08 -3.07 7.43
CA LEU A 76 -18.32 -4.22 7.95
C LEU A 76 -18.87 -4.73 9.30
N GLU A 77 -19.27 -3.82 10.19
CA GLU A 77 -19.83 -4.15 11.50
C GLU A 77 -21.22 -4.80 11.35
N ARG A 78 -22.10 -4.25 10.49
CA ARG A 78 -23.37 -4.90 10.12
C ARG A 78 -23.17 -6.28 9.49
N GLY A 79 -22.08 -6.47 8.75
CA GLY A 79 -21.68 -7.77 8.19
C GLY A 79 -21.11 -8.76 9.21
N GLY A 80 -20.91 -8.35 10.47
CA GLY A 80 -20.28 -9.12 11.53
C GLY A 80 -18.79 -9.39 11.31
N LEU A 81 -18.13 -8.57 10.48
CA LEU A 81 -16.72 -8.74 10.12
C LEU A 81 -15.79 -7.95 11.05
N VAL A 82 -16.26 -6.84 11.59
CA VAL A 82 -15.53 -6.03 12.57
C VAL A 82 -16.43 -5.68 13.75
N GLU A 83 -15.82 -5.21 14.82
CA GLU A 83 -16.49 -4.65 15.98
C GLU A 83 -15.69 -3.46 16.51
N ARG A 84 -16.39 -2.46 17.04
CA ARG A 84 -15.77 -1.32 17.72
C ARG A 84 -15.60 -1.62 19.21
N ARG A 85 -14.37 -1.52 19.70
CA ARG A 85 -14.06 -1.70 21.13
C ARG A 85 -13.55 -0.39 21.71
N ARG A 86 -14.14 0.02 22.84
CA ARG A 86 -13.58 1.11 23.65
C ARG A 86 -12.29 0.63 24.31
N SER A 87 -11.24 1.44 24.22
CA SER A 87 -9.99 1.25 24.93
C SER A 87 -9.93 2.15 26.17
N ILE A 88 -8.79 2.19 26.86
CA ILE A 88 -8.58 3.09 28.01
C ILE A 88 -8.76 4.55 27.55
N GLY A 89 -9.70 5.27 28.18
CA GLY A 89 -10.09 6.65 27.82
C GLY A 89 -11.27 6.72 26.84
N ASN A 90 -11.28 7.75 25.98
CA ASN A 90 -12.33 7.96 24.95
C ASN A 90 -11.95 7.36 23.57
N TRP A 91 -10.91 6.53 23.51
CA TRP A 91 -10.47 5.92 22.26
C TRP A 91 -11.35 4.73 21.87
N THR A 92 -11.76 4.67 20.60
CA THR A 92 -12.50 3.54 20.04
C THR A 92 -11.71 2.95 18.87
N GLY A 93 -11.24 1.71 19.04
CA GLY A 93 -10.53 0.95 18.04
C GLY A 93 -11.47 0.03 17.26
N VAL A 94 -11.17 -0.21 15.99
CA VAL A 94 -11.86 -1.20 15.16
C VAL A 94 -11.08 -2.51 15.22
N HIS A 95 -11.75 -3.61 15.52
CA HIS A 95 -11.13 -4.93 15.60
C HIS A 95 -11.83 -5.89 14.64
N PRO A 96 -11.10 -6.78 13.94
CA PRO A 96 -11.75 -7.83 13.18
C PRO A 96 -12.37 -8.85 14.16
N THR A 97 -13.56 -9.32 13.84
CA THR A 97 -14.14 -10.49 14.51
C THR A 97 -13.42 -11.77 14.06
N ALA A 98 -13.76 -12.92 14.63
CA ALA A 98 -13.27 -14.21 14.12
C ALA A 98 -13.68 -14.44 12.65
N LYS A 99 -14.87 -13.97 12.25
CA LYS A 99 -15.32 -14.00 10.85
C LYS A 99 -14.48 -13.07 10.00
N GLY A 100 -14.24 -11.84 10.45
CA GLY A 100 -13.39 -10.87 9.74
C GLY A 100 -11.95 -11.36 9.51
N ARG A 101 -11.35 -12.01 10.52
CA ARG A 101 -10.00 -12.61 10.38
C ARG A 101 -9.95 -13.67 9.28
N ARG A 102 -10.87 -14.64 9.31
CA ARG A 102 -10.98 -15.67 8.26
C ARG A 102 -11.23 -15.08 6.88
N THR A 103 -12.07 -14.04 6.79
CA THR A 103 -12.30 -13.33 5.54
C THR A 103 -11.04 -12.66 5.02
N ALA A 104 -10.26 -11.99 5.88
CA ALA A 104 -8.98 -11.39 5.49
C ALA A 104 -7.97 -12.44 5.01
N GLU A 105 -7.85 -13.56 5.73
CA GLU A 105 -7.00 -14.70 5.33
C GLU A 105 -7.39 -15.24 3.96
N HIS A 106 -8.68 -15.48 3.72
CA HIS A 106 -9.17 -15.92 2.41
C HIS A 106 -8.86 -14.91 1.30
N LEU A 107 -9.00 -13.60 1.56
CA LEU A 107 -8.65 -12.55 0.59
C LEU A 107 -7.16 -12.60 0.23
N LEU A 108 -6.28 -12.74 1.24
CA LEU A 108 -4.84 -12.82 1.05
C LEU A 108 -4.44 -14.10 0.30
N THR A 109 -4.95 -15.26 0.73
CA THR A 109 -4.67 -16.54 0.07
C THR A 109 -5.14 -16.55 -1.38
N ALA A 110 -6.38 -16.11 -1.65
CA ALA A 110 -6.92 -16.06 -3.02
C ALA A 110 -6.09 -15.15 -3.92
N ARG A 111 -5.68 -13.98 -3.41
CA ARG A 111 -4.79 -13.06 -4.13
C ARG A 111 -3.43 -13.71 -4.42
N THR A 112 -2.81 -14.33 -3.41
CA THR A 112 -1.50 -14.98 -3.55
C THR A 112 -1.53 -16.13 -4.54
N SER A 113 -2.54 -17.00 -4.49
CA SER A 113 -2.67 -18.13 -5.42
C SER A 113 -2.80 -17.68 -6.88
N ARG A 114 -3.61 -16.65 -7.16
CA ARG A 114 -3.76 -16.11 -8.52
C ARG A 114 -2.47 -15.49 -9.05
N LEU A 115 -1.81 -14.69 -8.23
CA LEU A 115 -0.53 -14.08 -8.59
C LEU A 115 0.56 -15.15 -8.77
N ALA A 116 0.54 -16.23 -7.99
CA ALA A 116 1.46 -17.35 -8.19
C ALA A 116 1.24 -18.02 -9.56
N THR A 117 -0.02 -18.20 -9.98
CA THR A 117 -0.33 -18.76 -11.31
C THR A 117 0.19 -17.89 -12.45
N ALA A 118 0.16 -16.56 -12.32
CA ALA A 118 0.77 -15.66 -13.31
C ALA A 118 2.30 -15.82 -13.41
N LEU A 119 2.94 -16.39 -12.39
CA LEU A 119 4.38 -16.65 -12.35
C LEU A 119 4.74 -18.08 -12.81
N ASP A 120 3.78 -18.96 -13.05
CA ASP A 120 4.04 -20.37 -13.44
C ASP A 120 4.79 -20.49 -14.77
N ALA A 121 4.74 -19.45 -15.61
CA ALA A 121 5.48 -19.38 -16.87
C ALA A 121 6.98 -19.10 -16.69
N LEU A 122 7.42 -18.76 -15.48
CA LEU A 122 8.79 -18.37 -15.17
C LEU A 122 9.52 -19.48 -14.41
N ASP A 123 10.78 -19.71 -14.74
CA ASP A 123 11.62 -20.58 -13.94
C ASP A 123 12.07 -19.92 -12.62
N ARG A 124 12.74 -20.70 -11.76
CA ARG A 124 13.19 -20.20 -10.45
C ARG A 124 14.19 -19.04 -10.53
N ALA A 125 15.03 -19.00 -11.57
CA ALA A 125 15.98 -17.90 -11.77
C ALA A 125 15.26 -16.64 -12.27
N GLU A 126 14.30 -16.78 -13.18
CA GLU A 126 13.46 -15.71 -13.69
C GLU A 126 12.57 -15.12 -12.59
N VAL A 127 11.96 -15.94 -11.73
CA VAL A 127 11.19 -15.47 -10.57
C VAL A 127 12.05 -14.63 -9.62
N ARG A 128 13.30 -15.08 -9.34
CA ARG A 128 14.23 -14.29 -8.51
C ARG A 128 14.62 -12.97 -9.18
N ALA A 129 14.90 -13.00 -10.49
CA ALA A 129 15.23 -11.79 -11.24
C ALA A 129 14.07 -10.81 -11.26
N LEU A 130 12.85 -11.29 -11.50
CA LEU A 130 11.63 -10.49 -11.45
C LEU A 130 11.41 -9.89 -10.06
N GLY A 131 11.60 -10.66 -8.98
CA GLY A 131 11.52 -10.18 -7.60
C GLY A 131 12.43 -8.97 -7.36
N GLY A 132 13.71 -9.07 -7.74
CA GLY A 132 14.65 -7.94 -7.62
C GLY A 132 14.31 -6.72 -8.49
N LEU A 133 13.66 -6.91 -9.64
CA LEU A 133 13.16 -5.81 -10.47
C LEU A 133 11.92 -5.15 -9.84
N LEU A 134 11.00 -5.95 -9.31
CA LEU A 134 9.80 -5.47 -8.63
C LEU A 134 10.14 -4.65 -7.38
N GLU A 135 11.14 -5.06 -6.58
CA GLU A 135 11.61 -4.28 -5.44
C GLU A 135 12.06 -2.87 -5.85
N LYS A 136 12.83 -2.75 -6.94
CA LYS A 136 13.28 -1.46 -7.48
C LYS A 136 12.12 -0.61 -8.01
N LEU A 137 11.19 -1.24 -8.72
CA LEU A 137 10.00 -0.54 -9.23
C LEU A 137 9.13 -0.04 -8.08
N LEU A 138 8.94 -0.83 -7.02
CA LEU A 138 8.15 -0.44 -5.85
C LEU A 138 8.78 0.71 -5.07
N ASP A 139 10.11 0.74 -4.92
CA ASP A 139 10.82 1.91 -4.35
C ASP A 139 10.57 3.17 -5.18
N GLY A 140 10.71 3.08 -6.51
CA GLY A 140 10.45 4.20 -7.42
C GLY A 140 8.99 4.70 -7.38
N LEU A 141 8.03 3.78 -7.39
CA LEU A 141 6.59 4.10 -7.30
C LEU A 141 6.23 4.72 -5.95
N TYR A 142 6.84 4.25 -4.85
CA TYR A 142 6.68 4.86 -3.54
C TYR A 142 7.10 6.33 -3.55
N ARG A 143 8.24 6.66 -4.14
CA ARG A 143 8.72 8.06 -4.22
C ARG A 143 7.72 8.99 -4.93
N GLY A 144 6.90 8.45 -5.84
CA GLY A 144 5.84 9.21 -6.49
C GLY A 144 4.58 9.39 -5.63
N CYS A 145 4.17 8.37 -4.86
CA CYS A 145 2.92 8.41 -4.09
C CYS A 145 3.09 8.89 -2.64
N GLY A 146 4.25 8.66 -2.02
CA GLY A 146 4.59 9.04 -0.65
C GLY A 146 3.78 8.35 0.46
N ASP A 147 2.94 7.37 0.12
CA ASP A 147 2.02 6.72 1.07
C ASP A 147 2.09 5.19 0.94
N ALA A 148 2.92 4.59 1.81
CA ALA A 148 3.14 3.15 1.85
C ALA A 148 1.86 2.37 2.17
N ASP A 149 1.01 2.90 3.06
CA ASP A 149 -0.23 2.23 3.44
C ASP A 149 -1.18 2.16 2.26
N ARG A 150 -1.33 3.27 1.52
CA ARG A 150 -2.18 3.28 0.33
C ARG A 150 -1.64 2.40 -0.78
N MET A 151 -0.33 2.39 -1.00
CA MET A 151 0.31 1.59 -2.05
C MET A 151 0.24 0.08 -1.75
N CYS A 152 0.39 -0.31 -0.49
CA CYS A 152 0.46 -1.71 -0.06
C CYS A 152 -0.77 -2.19 0.72
N ARG A 153 -1.94 -1.54 0.59
CA ARG A 153 -3.18 -1.84 1.35
C ARG A 153 -3.78 -3.24 1.17
N LEU A 154 -3.28 -4.03 0.22
CA LEU A 154 -3.64 -5.45 0.00
C LEU A 154 -2.41 -6.37 0.08
N CYS A 155 -1.31 -5.89 0.64
CA CYS A 155 -0.09 -6.65 0.81
C CYS A 155 -0.29 -7.73 1.87
N ASP A 156 0.07 -8.96 1.54
CA ASP A 156 0.37 -9.98 2.52
C ASP A 156 1.76 -9.68 3.11
N ARG A 157 1.79 -9.10 4.31
CA ARG A 157 3.05 -8.69 4.92
C ARG A 157 3.92 -9.88 5.29
N ALA A 158 3.33 -11.01 5.69
CA ALA A 158 4.10 -12.20 6.03
C ALA A 158 4.83 -12.76 4.80
N ALA A 159 4.17 -12.76 3.63
CA ALA A 159 4.79 -13.16 2.37
C ALA A 159 5.80 -12.12 1.84
N CYS A 160 5.58 -10.83 2.09
CA CYS A 160 6.45 -9.74 1.61
C CYS A 160 7.75 -9.60 2.43
N THR A 161 7.70 -9.93 3.72
CA THR A 161 8.87 -9.89 4.61
C THR A 161 9.08 -11.23 5.30
N PRO A 162 9.45 -12.28 4.54
CA PRO A 162 9.93 -13.52 5.16
C PRO A 162 11.18 -13.21 6.00
N GLU A 163 11.50 -14.09 6.94
CA GLU A 163 12.54 -13.88 7.96
C GLU A 163 13.80 -13.20 7.42
N GLY A 164 14.13 -12.03 7.98
CA GLY A 164 15.33 -11.26 7.62
C GLY A 164 15.22 -10.40 6.34
N VAL A 165 14.13 -10.49 5.58
CA VAL A 165 13.92 -9.70 4.35
C VAL A 165 13.17 -8.41 4.66
N ALA A 166 13.79 -7.27 4.36
CA ALA A 166 13.17 -5.97 4.56
C ALA A 166 12.14 -5.65 3.47
N CYS A 167 10.98 -5.12 3.85
CA CYS A 167 9.99 -4.62 2.89
C CYS A 167 10.60 -3.45 2.08
N PRO A 168 10.63 -3.51 0.73
CA PRO A 168 11.23 -2.46 -0.10
C PRO A 168 10.53 -1.12 0.10
N VAL A 169 9.19 -1.13 0.16
CA VAL A 169 8.37 0.07 0.38
C VAL A 169 8.54 0.62 1.79
N GLY A 170 8.59 -0.26 2.80
CA GLY A 170 8.83 0.16 4.17
C GLY A 170 10.23 0.73 4.38
N ALA A 171 11.24 0.21 3.66
CA ALA A 171 12.57 0.78 3.65
C ALA A 171 12.58 2.16 2.98
N ALA A 172 11.90 2.30 1.85
CA ALA A 172 11.73 3.58 1.16
C ALA A 172 11.04 4.62 2.04
N ASP A 173 9.96 4.25 2.74
CA ASP A 173 9.24 5.14 3.66
C ASP A 173 10.09 5.57 4.86
N ARG A 174 10.83 4.64 5.48
CA ARG A 174 11.77 4.99 6.55
C ARG A 174 12.89 5.91 6.06
N ALA A 175 13.43 5.66 4.87
CA ALA A 175 14.43 6.52 4.28
C ALA A 175 13.86 7.93 4.04
N ALA A 176 12.68 8.05 3.44
CA ALA A 176 12.03 9.34 3.21
C ALA A 176 11.74 10.11 4.50
N ARG A 177 11.32 9.43 5.57
CA ARG A 177 11.10 10.05 6.90
C ARG A 177 12.40 10.42 7.62
N GLY A 178 13.47 9.67 7.41
CA GLY A 178 14.80 9.92 7.97
C GLY A 178 15.50 11.12 7.33
N HIS A 179 15.15 11.46 6.09
CA HIS A 179 15.56 12.71 5.42
C HIS A 179 14.48 13.78 5.63
N GLY A 180 14.25 14.18 6.88
CA GLY A 180 13.38 15.32 7.20
C GLY A 180 13.74 16.55 6.35
N PRO A 181 12.81 17.49 6.12
CA PRO A 181 13.01 18.57 5.16
C PRO A 181 14.30 19.31 5.50
N GLU A 182 15.25 19.32 4.56
CA GLU A 182 16.38 20.24 4.60
C GLU A 182 15.77 21.64 4.64
N THR A 183 15.83 22.28 5.81
CA THR A 183 15.51 23.70 5.94
C THR A 183 16.48 24.43 5.03
N PRO A 184 16.01 25.21 4.04
CA PRO A 184 16.91 26.03 3.27
C PRO A 184 17.54 27.03 4.24
N ASP A 185 18.87 27.03 4.34
CA ASP A 185 19.64 27.99 5.13
C ASP A 185 19.22 29.42 4.76
N SER A 186 18.46 30.06 5.65
CA SER A 186 18.10 31.46 5.54
C SER A 186 19.18 32.35 6.13
N HIS A 187 20.41 32.26 5.61
CA HIS A 187 21.50 33.16 5.94
C HIS A 187 22.26 33.65 4.71
N THR A 188 21.61 34.52 3.94
CA THR A 188 22.31 35.65 3.31
C THR A 188 21.37 36.86 3.27
N THR A 189 21.42 37.69 4.31
CA THR A 189 20.88 39.05 4.25
C THR A 189 21.77 39.89 3.34
N PRO A 190 21.28 40.54 2.27
CA PRO A 190 22.04 41.60 1.61
C PRO A 190 21.98 42.82 2.54
N GLY A 191 23.14 43.19 3.09
CA GLY A 191 23.30 44.40 3.88
C GLY A 191 22.87 45.63 3.08
N ALA A 192 21.96 46.40 3.66
CA ALA A 192 21.53 47.69 3.15
C ALA A 192 22.73 48.65 3.13
N ALA A 193 23.13 49.08 1.93
CA ALA A 193 23.94 50.27 1.76
C ALA A 193 23.00 51.46 1.56
N GLY A 194 22.72 52.18 2.64
CA GLY A 194 22.23 53.55 2.58
C GLY A 194 23.39 54.51 2.32
N GLY A 195 23.15 55.54 1.51
CA GLY A 195 24.02 56.72 1.45
C GLY A 195 23.76 57.60 0.22
N PRO A 196 23.79 58.94 0.35
CA PRO A 196 22.88 59.85 -0.35
C PRO A 196 23.58 60.74 -1.38
N GLY A 197 22.83 61.50 -2.18
CA GLY A 197 23.36 62.70 -2.81
C GLY A 197 22.66 63.18 -4.07
N SER A 198 21.97 64.33 -3.90
CA SER A 198 21.65 65.38 -4.90
C SER A 198 20.55 65.12 -5.91
#